data_AF-G9QH08-F1
#
_entry.id   AF-G9QH08-F1
#
_cell.length_a   1.000
_cell.length_b   1.000
_cell.length_c   1.000
_cell.angle_alpha   90.00
_cell.angle_beta   90.00
_cell.angle_gamma   90.00
#
_symmetry.space_group_name_H-M   'P 1'
#
loop_
_entity.id
_entity.type
_entity.pdbx_description
1 polymer ?
#
loop_
_entity_poly.entity_id
_entity_poly.type
_entity_poly.pdbx_seq_one_letter_code
_entity_poly.pdbx_strand_id
1 'polypeptide(L)'
;MQDSKYNGTGDYPRNNERQYYSSQLSPYPMYPYLQHAYQHPHPYQRDPYWARYFFQDEKGKIGRYQILFHWNHLDWHFPNLRMKQEFEANQYWRHAMPAGIKVDQQGNYYVSVPRWAEGIPSTMNRIVIKNGKPLLEAFPSWEWNKAGSPGVLQSVLGYEIDENNRMWLLDQGKIAYAPSWEGSQKLVIWDLNTNQLIDSIKIPNEIASYRTSFLNDLVVDNKHGFVYITDSGNGWPDHPVVGEIIVYNMRNKTFRRVLDRHYSTQDFPGFVFEIDSKPVFKDRPIKIGSDGIALSADRSTLYYCPVTGRNLYAINTALLRNFQTPLDEISRAVKAIGSKGTTTDGMHADNRGNVFYTMLEGKGIGVYSPKNNRFHRFVSDDRMLWVDGVAFDQKGSIIFNSNRLHQMFERNQDEIDWSNPYNLIVWKAFVGKNVKSYLYA
;
A
#
# COMPACT_ATOMS: atom_id res chain seq x y z
N MET A 1 -57.06 27.28 -10.76
CA MET A 1 -58.01 27.53 -9.65
C MET A 1 -57.21 27.22 -8.38
N GLN A 2 -56.69 28.25 -7.67
CA GLN A 2 -57.38 28.99 -6.59
C GLN A 2 -57.73 28.05 -5.43
N ASP A 3 -57.46 28.30 -4.15
CA ASP A 3 -57.09 29.48 -3.35
C ASP A 3 -56.56 28.95 -1.98
N SER A 4 -55.56 29.55 -1.31
CA SER A 4 -55.65 30.59 -0.24
C SER A 4 -56.40 30.11 1.04
N LYS A 5 -56.06 30.38 2.32
CA LYS A 5 -55.29 31.44 2.99
C LYS A 5 -55.39 31.28 4.55
N TYR A 6 -54.44 31.91 5.27
CA TYR A 6 -54.54 32.59 6.61
C TYR A 6 -54.74 31.76 7.92
N ASN A 7 -54.25 32.12 9.12
CA ASN A 7 -53.68 33.33 9.78
C ASN A 7 -52.72 32.88 10.91
N GLY A 8 -51.57 33.51 11.22
CA GLY A 8 -51.39 34.79 11.94
C GLY A 8 -50.81 34.52 13.35
N THR A 9 -49.98 35.29 14.05
CA THR A 9 -49.34 36.62 13.91
C THR A 9 -48.40 36.80 15.12
N GLY A 10 -47.30 37.54 14.99
CA GLY A 10 -46.75 38.34 16.11
C GLY A 10 -45.28 38.76 15.95
N ASP A 11 -45.09 40.08 15.89
CA ASP A 11 -43.92 40.86 15.51
C ASP A 11 -42.80 41.02 16.58
N TYR A 12 -41.56 41.21 16.07
CA TYR A 12 -40.43 42.14 16.38
C TYR A 12 -40.36 42.97 17.69
N PRO A 13 -39.21 43.63 18.08
CA PRO A 13 -37.97 43.92 17.33
C PRO A 13 -36.61 43.77 18.11
N ARG A 14 -35.52 44.09 17.38
CA ARG A 14 -34.10 44.18 17.80
C ARG A 14 -33.73 45.50 18.52
N ASN A 15 -32.54 45.45 19.15
CA ASN A 15 -31.49 46.48 19.38
C ASN A 15 -31.47 47.26 20.72
N ASN A 16 -30.42 47.10 21.54
CA ASN A 16 -29.24 48.00 21.60
C ASN A 16 -28.29 47.73 22.80
N GLU A 17 -26.99 47.64 22.48
CA GLU A 17 -25.78 48.23 23.10
C GLU A 17 -25.46 48.32 24.63
N ARG A 18 -24.15 48.05 24.90
CA ARG A 18 -23.23 48.47 26.02
C ARG A 18 -23.40 47.72 27.37
N GLN A 19 -22.38 47.41 28.18
CA GLN A 19 -21.01 47.92 28.35
C GLN A 19 -20.17 46.93 29.21
N TYR A 20 -18.86 47.11 29.18
CA TYR A 20 -17.76 46.41 29.85
C TYR A 20 -17.85 46.25 31.39
N TYR A 21 -17.30 45.16 31.93
CA TYR A 21 -16.49 45.17 33.16
C TYR A 21 -15.33 44.15 33.10
N SER A 22 -14.18 44.62 33.56
CA SER A 22 -12.88 43.94 33.64
C SER A 22 -12.78 42.96 34.81
N SER A 23 -11.94 41.93 34.67
CA SER A 23 -11.01 41.57 35.76
C SER A 23 -9.75 40.91 35.19
N GLN A 24 -8.61 41.48 35.56
CA GLN A 24 -7.26 40.94 35.39
C GLN A 24 -7.08 39.74 36.33
N LEU A 25 -6.29 38.74 35.94
CA LEU A 25 -5.32 38.08 36.82
C LEU A 25 -4.23 37.39 35.96
N SER A 26 -3.00 37.52 36.47
CA SER A 26 -1.68 37.27 35.89
C SER A 26 -1.27 35.78 35.83
N PRO A 27 -0.12 35.42 35.19
CA PRO A 27 0.26 34.07 34.75
C PRO A 27 1.14 33.31 35.75
N TYR A 28 1.38 32.00 35.53
CA TYR A 28 2.60 31.19 35.81
C TYR A 28 2.24 29.68 35.94
N PRO A 29 3.17 28.70 35.75
CA PRO A 29 4.35 28.67 34.90
C PRO A 29 4.44 27.42 34.00
N MET A 30 5.28 27.51 32.97
CA MET A 30 5.84 26.38 32.23
C MET A 30 6.65 25.45 33.15
N TYR A 31 6.42 24.14 33.04
CA TYR A 31 7.35 23.11 33.50
C TYR A 31 7.99 22.38 32.30
N PRO A 32 9.33 22.34 32.20
CA PRO A 32 10.06 21.60 31.18
C PRO A 32 10.38 20.17 31.66
N TYR A 33 10.73 19.31 30.68
CA TYR A 33 11.28 17.95 30.81
C TYR A 33 10.31 16.80 31.10
N LEU A 34 10.01 16.03 30.04
CA LEU A 34 10.02 14.56 30.04
C LEU A 34 10.39 14.07 28.62
N GLN A 35 11.65 14.29 28.23
CA GLN A 35 12.32 13.40 27.27
C GLN A 35 13.09 12.36 28.11
N HIS A 36 12.99 11.10 27.71
CA HIS A 36 13.50 9.86 28.32
C HIS A 36 12.47 9.06 29.14
N ALA A 37 11.86 8.07 28.45
CA ALA A 37 11.82 6.66 28.85
C ALA A 37 10.70 5.91 28.10
N TYR A 38 10.95 5.53 26.85
CA TYR A 38 10.30 4.35 26.25
C TYR A 38 11.37 3.49 25.60
N GLN A 39 12.25 2.95 26.44
CA GLN A 39 13.07 1.78 26.14
C GLN A 39 12.71 0.70 27.17
N HIS A 40 11.49 0.18 27.08
CA HIS A 40 11.18 -1.11 27.70
C HIS A 40 11.17 -2.16 26.58
N PRO A 41 11.96 -3.24 26.69
CA PRO A 41 11.85 -4.34 25.76
C PRO A 41 10.48 -5.00 25.95
N HIS A 42 9.65 -5.02 24.91
CA HIS A 42 8.43 -5.81 24.89
C HIS A 42 8.79 -7.31 25.10
N PRO A 43 7.98 -8.07 25.85
CA PRO A 43 8.29 -9.45 26.24
C PRO A 43 8.35 -10.48 25.09
N TYR A 44 8.24 -10.06 23.83
CA TYR A 44 8.29 -10.93 22.64
C TYR A 44 9.57 -10.80 21.80
N GLN A 45 10.60 -10.06 22.25
CA GLN A 45 11.92 -10.04 21.59
C GLN A 45 12.76 -11.30 21.89
N ARG A 46 12.19 -12.50 21.70
CA ARG A 46 13.01 -13.72 21.66
C ARG A 46 13.58 -13.88 20.26
N ASP A 47 14.91 -13.87 20.15
CA ASP A 47 15.68 -14.31 18.98
C ASP A 47 15.03 -15.60 18.42
N PRO A 48 14.39 -15.58 17.24
CA PRO A 48 13.71 -16.75 16.75
C PRO A 48 14.76 -17.81 16.46
N TYR A 49 14.77 -18.92 17.22
CA TYR A 49 15.75 -20.01 17.05
C TYR A 49 15.86 -20.51 15.60
N TRP A 50 14.80 -20.39 14.80
CA TRP A 50 14.79 -20.72 13.38
C TRP A 50 15.62 -19.73 12.53
N ALA A 51 15.68 -18.44 12.89
CA ALA A 51 16.40 -17.41 12.13
C ALA A 51 17.90 -17.71 12.00
N ARG A 52 18.48 -18.40 13.00
CA ARG A 52 19.87 -18.87 13.01
C ARG A 52 20.21 -19.84 11.87
N TYR A 53 19.20 -20.54 11.32
CA TYR A 53 19.39 -21.50 10.22
C TYR A 53 19.30 -20.85 8.83
N PHE A 54 18.72 -19.65 8.70
CA PHE A 54 18.50 -18.99 7.41
C PHE A 54 19.44 -17.80 7.15
N PHE A 55 19.96 -17.19 8.21
CA PHE A 55 20.80 -16.01 8.12
C PHE A 55 22.11 -16.27 8.88
N GLN A 56 23.25 -16.07 8.21
CA GLN A 56 24.57 -16.21 8.84
C GLN A 56 24.68 -15.29 10.07
N ASP A 57 25.12 -15.92 11.17
CA ASP A 57 25.19 -15.45 12.55
C ASP A 57 25.76 -14.03 12.74
N GLU A 58 24.87 -13.08 13.06
CA GLU A 58 25.23 -11.92 13.87
C GLU A 58 24.34 -11.90 15.13
N LYS A 59 24.74 -12.67 16.15
CA LYS A 59 24.40 -12.51 17.58
C LYS A 59 23.16 -11.65 17.88
N GLY A 60 21.97 -12.21 17.66
CA GLY A 60 20.69 -11.69 18.19
C GLY A 60 20.23 -10.33 17.65
N LYS A 61 20.68 -9.90 16.45
CA LYS A 61 20.18 -8.68 15.79
C LYS A 61 19.06 -8.92 14.78
N ILE A 62 18.99 -10.11 14.17
CA ILE A 62 17.95 -10.44 13.19
C ILE A 62 16.57 -10.36 13.86
N GLY A 63 15.63 -9.74 13.17
CA GLY A 63 14.29 -9.50 13.70
C GLY A 63 14.20 -8.31 14.66
N ARG A 64 15.30 -7.61 14.99
CA ARG A 64 15.18 -6.30 15.64
C ARG A 64 14.54 -5.31 14.69
N TYR A 65 13.52 -4.61 15.19
CA TYR A 65 12.77 -3.64 14.42
C TYR A 65 12.61 -2.32 15.17
N GLN A 66 12.36 -1.25 14.41
CA GLN A 66 12.11 0.10 14.91
C GLN A 66 11.09 0.84 14.03
N ILE A 67 10.46 1.86 14.59
CA ILE A 67 9.64 2.82 13.84
C ILE A 67 10.56 3.85 13.20
N LEU A 68 10.41 4.07 11.90
CA LEU A 68 11.09 5.16 11.17
C LEU A 68 10.22 6.42 11.14
N PHE A 69 8.95 6.25 10.78
CA PHE A 69 7.98 7.34 10.68
C PHE A 69 6.64 6.86 11.24
N HIS A 70 5.89 7.79 11.82
CA HIS A 70 4.53 7.50 12.25
C HIS A 70 3.66 8.75 12.16
N TRP A 71 2.36 8.52 12.02
CA TRP A 71 1.34 9.55 11.95
C TRP A 71 0.09 9.10 12.68
N ASN A 72 -0.60 10.06 13.28
CA ASN A 72 -2.00 9.90 13.62
C ASN A 72 -2.90 9.96 12.38
N HIS A 73 -2.62 10.90 11.47
CA HIS A 73 -3.15 10.97 10.11
C HIS A 73 -2.08 11.58 9.18
N LEU A 74 -2.16 11.29 7.88
CA LEU A 74 -1.22 11.88 6.91
C LEU A 74 -1.41 13.41 6.84
N ASP A 75 -0.30 14.11 6.60
CA ASP A 75 -0.26 15.54 6.29
C ASP A 75 0.76 15.76 5.16
N TRP A 76 0.56 16.81 4.37
CA TRP A 76 1.37 17.15 3.21
C TRP A 76 2.14 18.45 3.43
N HIS A 77 3.29 18.55 2.77
CA HIS A 77 3.97 19.82 2.56
C HIS A 77 3.23 20.60 1.46
N PHE A 78 2.08 21.17 1.83
CA PHE A 78 1.17 21.85 0.91
C PHE A 78 1.83 23.03 0.19
N PRO A 79 1.52 23.28 -1.09
CA PRO A 79 2.11 24.36 -1.87
C PRO A 79 1.55 25.74 -1.47
N ASN A 80 0.39 25.78 -0.82
CA ASN A 80 -0.23 27.00 -0.32
C ASN A 80 -1.20 26.71 0.84
N LEU A 81 -1.49 27.75 1.64
CA LEU A 81 -2.34 27.64 2.83
C LEU A 81 -3.79 27.29 2.49
N ARG A 82 -4.31 27.75 1.35
CA ARG A 82 -5.70 27.48 0.95
C ARG A 82 -5.94 25.99 0.75
N MET A 83 -5.03 25.30 0.07
CA MET A 83 -5.12 23.86 -0.15
C MET A 83 -5.08 23.09 1.18
N LYS A 84 -4.23 23.52 2.12
CA LYS A 84 -4.22 22.95 3.48
C LYS A 84 -5.55 23.18 4.20
N GLN A 85 -6.06 24.41 4.18
CA GLN A 85 -7.33 24.75 4.84
C GLN A 85 -8.50 23.94 4.28
N GLU A 86 -8.56 23.74 2.96
CA GLU A 86 -9.59 22.93 2.32
C GLU A 86 -9.48 21.45 2.72
N PHE A 87 -8.25 20.91 2.74
CA PHE A 87 -8.00 19.54 3.16
C PHE A 87 -8.45 19.27 4.61
N GLU A 88 -8.16 20.22 5.52
CA GLU A 88 -8.55 20.14 6.93
C GLU A 88 -10.05 20.36 7.12
N ALA A 89 -10.62 21.38 6.48
CA ALA A 89 -12.05 21.72 6.62
C ALA A 89 -12.98 20.61 6.14
N ASN A 90 -12.59 19.92 5.06
CA ASN A 90 -13.34 18.76 4.53
C ASN A 90 -12.92 17.43 5.18
N GLN A 91 -11.97 17.44 6.11
CA GLN A 91 -11.44 16.26 6.79
C GLN A 91 -10.96 15.14 5.83
N TYR A 92 -10.41 15.51 4.67
CA TYR A 92 -9.96 14.54 3.66
C TYR A 92 -8.88 13.58 4.19
N TRP A 93 -8.15 13.96 5.24
CA TRP A 93 -7.20 13.09 5.96
C TRP A 93 -7.86 11.82 6.50
N ARG A 94 -9.17 11.81 6.78
CA ARG A 94 -9.89 10.61 7.23
C ARG A 94 -9.90 9.49 6.19
N HIS A 95 -9.68 9.82 4.92
CA HIS A 95 -9.68 8.85 3.82
C HIS A 95 -8.26 8.57 3.26
N ALA A 96 -7.24 9.19 3.85
CA ALA A 96 -5.86 9.12 3.37
C ALA A 96 -5.12 7.92 3.98
N MET A 97 -5.18 6.76 3.31
CA MET A 97 -4.43 5.57 3.71
C MET A 97 -3.20 5.37 2.83
N PRO A 98 -2.00 5.19 3.41
CA PRO A 98 -0.80 4.82 2.67
C PRO A 98 -0.83 3.34 2.31
N ALA A 99 -0.52 3.01 1.07
CA ALA A 99 -0.49 1.62 0.58
C ALA A 99 0.93 1.05 0.56
N GLY A 100 1.79 1.45 -0.40
CA GLY A 100 3.14 0.91 -0.53
C GLY A 100 4.25 1.85 -0.05
N ILE A 101 5.32 1.31 0.55
CA ILE A 101 6.58 2.03 0.85
C ILE A 101 7.73 1.45 0.03
N LYS A 102 8.56 2.30 -0.59
CA LYS A 102 9.84 1.89 -1.22
C LYS A 102 10.95 2.88 -0.89
N VAL A 103 12.20 2.43 -1.05
CA VAL A 103 13.41 3.23 -0.79
C VAL A 103 14.26 3.24 -2.05
N ASP A 104 14.69 4.42 -2.49
CA ASP A 104 15.58 4.57 -3.64
C ASP A 104 17.05 4.33 -3.26
N GLN A 105 17.95 4.41 -4.25
CA GLN A 105 19.39 4.24 -4.03
C GLN A 105 20.01 5.35 -3.18
N GLN A 106 19.38 6.53 -3.12
CA GLN A 106 19.82 7.68 -2.33
C GLN A 106 19.32 7.62 -0.87
N GLY A 107 18.42 6.69 -0.55
CA GLY A 107 17.82 6.54 0.78
C GLY A 107 16.58 7.40 1.01
N ASN A 108 15.97 7.96 -0.05
CA ASN A 108 14.68 8.61 0.03
C ASN A 108 13.57 7.56 0.15
N TYR A 109 12.56 7.88 0.97
CA TYR A 109 11.40 7.03 1.17
C TYR A 109 10.23 7.58 0.36
N TYR A 110 9.55 6.69 -0.35
CA TYR A 110 8.41 7.00 -1.17
C TYR A 110 7.18 6.26 -0.65
N VAL A 111 6.01 6.89 -0.77
CA VAL A 111 4.74 6.31 -0.35
C VAL A 111 3.62 6.67 -1.30
N SER A 112 2.83 5.67 -1.69
CA SER A 112 1.60 5.87 -2.44
C SER A 112 0.41 6.09 -1.50
N VAL A 113 -0.50 6.97 -1.89
CA VAL A 113 -1.79 7.24 -1.23
C VAL A 113 -2.85 7.19 -2.34
N PRO A 114 -3.42 6.00 -2.63
CA PRO A 114 -4.40 5.85 -3.70
C PRO A 114 -5.65 6.69 -3.45
N ARG A 115 -6.29 7.17 -4.52
CA ARG A 115 -7.49 8.03 -4.45
C ARG A 115 -8.77 7.20 -4.35
N TRP A 116 -8.86 6.35 -3.32
CA TRP A 116 -10.08 5.56 -3.03
C TRP A 116 -11.26 6.41 -2.54
N ALA A 117 -11.01 7.65 -2.17
CA ALA A 117 -12.00 8.69 -1.93
C ALA A 117 -11.56 10.01 -2.60
N GLU A 118 -12.47 10.97 -2.67
CA GLU A 118 -12.16 12.32 -3.13
C GLU A 118 -11.25 13.06 -2.12
N GLY A 119 -10.60 14.12 -2.61
CA GLY A 119 -9.87 15.05 -1.74
C GLY A 119 -8.43 14.67 -1.37
N ILE A 120 -7.92 13.51 -1.82
CA ILE A 120 -6.51 13.13 -1.66
C ILE A 120 -5.59 14.04 -2.49
N PRO A 121 -4.74 14.87 -1.85
CA PRO A 121 -3.95 15.91 -2.53
C PRO A 121 -2.99 15.37 -3.60
N SER A 122 -2.29 14.29 -3.26
CA SER A 122 -1.24 13.72 -4.09
C SER A 122 -1.16 12.21 -3.87
N THR A 123 -1.19 11.46 -4.96
CA THR A 123 -1.26 10.00 -4.92
C THR A 123 0.10 9.34 -4.82
N MET A 124 1.15 10.00 -5.30
CA MET A 124 2.52 9.53 -5.15
C MET A 124 3.35 10.57 -4.42
N ASN A 125 4.10 10.16 -3.40
CA ASN A 125 4.74 11.10 -2.48
C ASN A 125 6.14 10.65 -2.09
N ARG A 126 7.03 11.60 -1.81
CA ARG A 126 8.26 11.42 -1.04
C ARG A 126 8.01 11.82 0.41
N ILE A 127 8.52 11.06 1.36
CA ILE A 127 8.47 11.42 2.78
C ILE A 127 9.61 12.40 3.08
N VAL A 128 9.27 13.55 3.67
CA VAL A 128 10.24 14.59 4.09
C VAL A 128 10.05 14.93 5.55
N ILE A 129 11.14 15.27 6.26
CA ILE A 129 11.06 15.76 7.64
C ILE A 129 11.06 17.29 7.63
N LYS A 130 10.02 17.91 8.19
CA LYS A 130 9.91 19.36 8.39
C LYS A 130 9.57 19.62 9.85
N ASN A 131 10.38 20.46 10.53
CA ASN A 131 10.19 20.79 11.95
C ASN A 131 10.05 19.55 12.85
N GLY A 132 10.86 18.51 12.59
CA GLY A 132 10.84 17.25 13.34
C GLY A 132 9.64 16.34 13.06
N LYS A 133 8.74 16.70 12.14
CA LYS A 133 7.57 15.90 11.76
C LYS A 133 7.72 15.33 10.35
N PRO A 134 7.34 14.07 10.12
CA PRO A 134 7.27 13.52 8.77
C PRO A 134 6.05 14.07 8.03
N LEU A 135 6.25 14.57 6.81
CA LEU A 135 5.22 15.07 5.89
C LEU A 135 5.38 14.41 4.52
N LEU A 136 4.30 14.45 3.73
CA LEU A 136 4.30 13.98 2.35
C LEU A 136 4.53 15.14 1.37
N GLU A 137 5.50 14.98 0.49
CA GLU A 137 5.76 15.90 -0.62
C GLU A 137 5.37 15.23 -1.94
N ALA A 138 4.55 15.91 -2.75
CA ALA A 138 4.04 15.35 -4.00
C ALA A 138 5.19 14.97 -4.94
N PHE A 139 5.15 13.75 -5.46
CA PHE A 139 6.15 13.20 -6.37
C PHE A 139 5.50 12.73 -7.69
N PRO A 140 6.09 13.01 -8.86
CA PRO A 140 7.31 13.81 -9.05
C PRO A 140 7.11 15.31 -8.85
N SER A 141 5.86 15.78 -8.89
CA SER A 141 5.50 17.16 -8.59
C SER A 141 4.01 17.30 -8.26
N TRP A 142 3.58 18.50 -7.84
CA TRP A 142 2.17 18.82 -7.65
C TRP A 142 1.39 18.80 -8.98
N GLU A 143 2.01 19.21 -10.08
CA GLU A 143 1.40 19.21 -11.42
C GLU A 143 1.07 17.78 -11.87
N TRP A 144 1.99 16.84 -11.68
CA TRP A 144 1.76 15.41 -11.97
C TRP A 144 0.71 14.78 -11.07
N ASN A 145 0.47 15.36 -9.90
CA ASN A 145 -0.55 14.91 -8.96
C ASN A 145 -1.88 15.68 -9.09
N LYS A 146 -2.01 16.63 -10.02
CA LYS A 146 -3.29 17.31 -10.26
C LYS A 146 -4.21 16.43 -11.12
N ALA A 147 -4.98 15.56 -10.46
CA ALA A 147 -5.87 14.61 -11.11
C ALA A 147 -6.88 15.27 -12.07
N GLY A 148 -7.44 14.47 -13.01
CA GLY A 148 -8.48 14.92 -13.94
C GLY A 148 -8.10 14.91 -15.43
N SER A 149 -6.93 14.39 -15.80
CA SER A 149 -6.57 14.15 -17.21
C SER A 149 -5.68 12.91 -17.38
N PRO A 150 -5.72 12.20 -18.52
CA PRO A 150 -4.88 11.01 -18.75
C PRO A 150 -3.37 11.27 -18.67
N GLY A 151 -2.92 12.50 -18.92
CA GLY A 151 -1.50 12.89 -18.95
C GLY A 151 -0.82 13.00 -17.58
N VAL A 152 -1.56 12.83 -16.48
CA VAL A 152 -1.07 12.97 -15.10
C VAL A 152 -1.56 11.81 -14.22
N LEU A 153 -1.07 11.69 -13.00
CA LEU A 153 -1.40 10.59 -12.08
C LEU A 153 -2.83 10.70 -11.54
N GLN A 154 -3.61 9.62 -11.63
CA GLN A 154 -4.98 9.56 -11.13
C GLN A 154 -5.09 8.85 -9.79
N SER A 155 -4.50 7.67 -9.63
CA SER A 155 -4.44 6.92 -8.37
C SER A 155 -3.38 5.84 -8.46
N VAL A 156 -2.17 6.16 -7.99
CA VAL A 156 -1.10 5.16 -7.88
C VAL A 156 -1.37 4.30 -6.65
N LEU A 157 -1.36 2.98 -6.85
CA LEU A 157 -1.40 2.00 -5.76
C LEU A 157 -0.04 1.34 -5.61
N GLY A 158 0.24 0.30 -6.38
CA GLY A 158 1.54 -0.36 -6.43
C GLY A 158 2.57 0.38 -7.26
N TYR A 159 3.82 0.19 -6.90
CA TYR A 159 4.96 0.70 -7.64
C TYR A 159 6.23 -0.04 -7.23
N GLU A 160 7.24 -0.03 -8.09
CA GLU A 160 8.55 -0.63 -7.82
C GLU A 160 9.67 0.36 -8.17
N ILE A 161 10.78 0.30 -7.45
CA ILE A 161 12.02 1.00 -7.82
C ILE A 161 13.03 -0.05 -8.27
N ASP A 162 13.36 -0.06 -9.55
CA ASP A 162 14.23 -1.08 -10.15
C ASP A 162 15.72 -0.85 -9.88
N GLU A 163 16.58 -1.81 -10.26
CA GLU A 163 18.03 -1.72 -10.06
C GLU A 163 18.71 -0.56 -10.82
N ASN A 164 18.03 0.06 -11.78
CA ASN A 164 18.51 1.23 -12.51
C ASN A 164 18.05 2.56 -11.88
N ASN A 165 17.48 2.49 -10.67
CA ASN A 165 16.89 3.64 -9.97
C ASN A 165 15.74 4.28 -10.75
N ARG A 166 14.93 3.46 -11.44
CA ARG A 166 13.71 3.90 -12.12
C ARG A 166 12.50 3.49 -11.33
N MET A 167 11.58 4.42 -11.14
CA MET A 167 10.31 4.17 -10.49
C MET A 167 9.25 3.80 -11.52
N TRP A 168 8.66 2.62 -11.33
CA TRP A 168 7.56 2.09 -12.12
C TRP A 168 6.28 2.31 -11.34
N LEU A 169 5.48 3.30 -11.73
CA LEU A 169 4.23 3.68 -11.08
C LEU A 169 3.05 3.00 -11.78
N LEU A 170 2.28 2.20 -11.05
CA LEU A 170 1.04 1.61 -11.55
C LEU A 170 -0.15 2.49 -11.16
N ASP A 171 -0.63 3.25 -12.14
CA ASP A 171 -1.79 4.12 -11.97
C ASP A 171 -3.07 3.33 -12.29
N GLN A 172 -3.92 3.15 -11.28
CA GLN A 172 -5.22 2.48 -11.39
C GLN A 172 -6.22 3.29 -12.22
N GLY A 173 -5.98 4.57 -12.45
CA GLY A 173 -6.86 5.42 -13.24
C GLY A 173 -8.21 5.71 -12.59
N LYS A 174 -8.46 5.28 -11.35
CA LYS A 174 -9.74 5.38 -10.65
C LYS A 174 -9.66 6.43 -9.55
N ILE A 175 -10.67 7.27 -9.44
CA ILE A 175 -10.85 8.20 -8.32
C ILE A 175 -12.19 7.85 -7.68
N ALA A 176 -12.20 7.62 -6.37
CA ALA A 176 -13.39 7.24 -5.61
C ALA A 176 -14.17 6.07 -6.25
N TYR A 177 -13.45 5.05 -6.75
CA TYR A 177 -13.99 3.87 -7.45
C TYR A 177 -14.79 4.15 -8.73
N ALA A 178 -14.84 5.40 -9.20
CA ALA A 178 -15.44 5.73 -10.50
C ALA A 178 -14.74 4.93 -11.62
N PRO A 179 -15.47 4.52 -12.68
CA PRO A 179 -14.83 3.85 -13.81
C PRO A 179 -13.73 4.73 -14.41
N SER A 180 -12.60 4.13 -14.76
CA SER A 180 -11.51 4.84 -15.42
C SER A 180 -11.98 5.31 -16.80
N TRP A 181 -11.55 6.51 -17.19
CA TRP A 181 -11.63 6.91 -18.60
C TRP A 181 -10.37 6.45 -19.36
N GLU A 182 -10.46 6.47 -20.67
CA GLU A 182 -9.39 6.02 -21.55
C GLU A 182 -8.07 6.74 -21.27
N GLY A 183 -6.98 5.98 -21.11
CA GLY A 183 -5.65 6.52 -20.83
C GLY A 183 -5.34 6.78 -19.37
N SER A 184 -6.33 6.67 -18.47
CA SER A 184 -6.08 6.87 -17.03
C SER A 184 -5.36 5.70 -16.37
N GLN A 185 -5.68 4.47 -16.78
CA GLN A 185 -4.93 3.28 -16.39
C GLN A 185 -3.62 3.23 -17.17
N LYS A 186 -2.50 3.25 -16.47
CA LYS A 186 -1.18 3.36 -17.11
C LYS A 186 -0.04 2.92 -16.21
N LEU A 187 1.05 2.51 -16.84
CA LEU A 187 2.36 2.31 -16.24
C LEU A 187 3.23 3.53 -16.57
N VAL A 188 3.60 4.31 -15.57
CA VAL A 188 4.50 5.47 -15.73
C VAL A 188 5.90 5.09 -15.26
N ILE A 189 6.91 5.35 -16.08
CA ILE A 189 8.31 5.07 -15.76
C ILE A 189 9.02 6.40 -15.55
N TRP A 190 9.60 6.58 -14.38
CA TRP A 190 10.28 7.81 -13.99
C TRP A 190 11.73 7.54 -13.61
N ASP A 191 12.67 8.31 -14.15
CA ASP A 191 14.07 8.25 -13.76
C ASP A 191 14.28 9.03 -12.46
N LEU A 192 14.68 8.36 -11.39
CA LEU A 192 14.95 9.03 -10.11
C LEU A 192 16.30 9.77 -10.11
N ASN A 193 17.22 9.44 -11.02
CA ASN A 193 18.52 10.10 -11.10
C ASN A 193 18.40 11.50 -11.73
N THR A 194 17.61 11.61 -12.81
CA THR A 194 17.42 12.86 -13.55
C THR A 194 16.12 13.57 -13.20
N ASN A 195 15.23 12.91 -12.45
CA ASN A 195 13.87 13.35 -12.16
C ASN A 195 13.07 13.66 -13.45
N GLN A 196 13.10 12.75 -14.42
CA GLN A 196 12.45 12.91 -15.71
C GLN A 196 11.54 11.72 -16.03
N LEU A 197 10.46 12.01 -16.76
CA LEU A 197 9.62 10.98 -17.37
C LEU A 197 10.45 10.19 -18.39
N ILE A 198 10.47 8.86 -18.26
CA ILE A 198 11.01 7.95 -19.28
C ILE A 198 9.90 7.54 -20.25
N ASP A 199 8.76 7.08 -19.72
CA ASP A 199 7.64 6.62 -20.53
C ASP A 199 6.31 6.67 -19.76
N SER A 200 5.20 6.70 -20.50
CA SER A 200 3.85 6.63 -19.97
C SER A 200 3.03 5.70 -20.87
N ILE A 201 2.82 4.47 -20.39
CA ILE A 201 2.27 3.38 -21.20
C ILE A 201 0.83 3.14 -20.75
N LYS A 202 -0.13 3.47 -21.63
CA LYS A 202 -1.55 3.18 -21.41
C LYS A 202 -1.79 1.67 -21.30
N ILE A 203 -2.58 1.28 -20.31
CA ILE A 203 -3.14 -0.07 -20.18
C ILE A 203 -4.55 -0.07 -20.79
N PRO A 204 -4.78 -0.82 -21.88
CA PRO A 204 -6.09 -0.85 -22.54
C PRO A 204 -7.19 -1.55 -21.71
N ASN A 205 -8.46 -1.23 -21.99
CA ASN A 205 -9.61 -1.78 -21.27
C ASN A 205 -9.74 -3.31 -21.40
N GLU A 206 -9.31 -3.86 -22.53
CA GLU A 206 -9.28 -5.30 -22.81
C GLU A 206 -8.18 -6.05 -22.04
N ILE A 207 -7.20 -5.32 -21.53
CA ILE A 207 -6.15 -5.84 -20.64
C ILE A 207 -6.57 -5.67 -19.18
N ALA A 208 -7.07 -4.49 -18.82
CA ALA A 208 -7.54 -4.17 -17.48
C ALA A 208 -8.85 -3.40 -17.59
N SER A 209 -9.95 -4.01 -17.15
CA SER A 209 -11.29 -3.42 -17.24
C SER A 209 -11.36 -2.08 -16.52
N TYR A 210 -11.70 -1.00 -17.23
CA TYR A 210 -11.87 0.33 -16.65
C TYR A 210 -12.91 0.37 -15.53
N ARG A 211 -13.86 -0.57 -15.54
CA ARG A 211 -14.88 -0.68 -14.50
C ARG A 211 -14.44 -1.56 -13.34
N THR A 212 -13.96 -2.77 -13.59
CA THR A 212 -13.81 -3.82 -12.56
C THR A 212 -12.37 -4.13 -12.17
N SER A 213 -11.37 -3.72 -12.96
CA SER A 213 -9.96 -3.90 -12.63
C SER A 213 -9.60 -3.15 -11.35
N PHE A 214 -8.75 -3.77 -10.53
CA PHE A 214 -8.06 -3.16 -9.43
C PHE A 214 -6.58 -3.53 -9.53
N LEU A 215 -5.88 -2.85 -10.45
CA LEU A 215 -4.42 -2.95 -10.62
C LEU A 215 -3.73 -2.71 -9.28
N ASN A 216 -3.09 -3.73 -8.72
CA ASN A 216 -2.62 -3.70 -7.34
C ASN A 216 -1.12 -3.48 -7.28
N ASP A 217 -0.33 -4.55 -7.42
CA ASP A 217 1.12 -4.53 -7.29
C ASP A 217 1.85 -4.97 -8.56
N LEU A 218 3.15 -4.68 -8.62
CA LEU A 218 4.02 -5.08 -9.73
C LEU A 218 5.42 -5.48 -9.29
N VAL A 219 6.05 -6.35 -10.09
CA VAL A 219 7.47 -6.70 -10.00
C VAL A 219 8.14 -6.58 -11.35
N VAL A 220 9.40 -6.13 -11.37
CA VAL A 220 10.15 -5.79 -12.58
C VAL A 220 11.22 -6.85 -12.84
N ASP A 221 11.24 -7.37 -14.06
CA ASP A 221 12.24 -8.30 -14.58
C ASP A 221 13.07 -7.61 -15.65
N ASN A 222 14.01 -6.75 -15.23
CA ASN A 222 14.90 -6.06 -16.16
C ASN A 222 15.80 -7.04 -16.94
N LYS A 223 16.16 -8.17 -16.31
CA LYS A 223 17.01 -9.20 -16.91
C LYS A 223 16.40 -9.79 -18.17
N HIS A 224 15.08 -9.99 -18.18
CA HIS A 224 14.38 -10.53 -19.34
C HIS A 224 13.51 -9.52 -20.09
N GLY A 225 13.30 -8.31 -19.55
CA GLY A 225 12.53 -7.24 -20.18
C GLY A 225 11.03 -7.36 -19.98
N PHE A 226 10.57 -7.74 -18.79
CA PHE A 226 9.14 -7.92 -18.48
C PHE A 226 8.73 -7.29 -17.15
N VAL A 227 7.45 -6.93 -17.03
CA VAL A 227 6.82 -6.56 -15.75
C VAL A 227 5.63 -7.50 -15.54
N TYR A 228 5.45 -7.96 -14.31
CA TYR A 228 4.29 -8.76 -13.91
C TYR A 228 3.46 -7.95 -12.93
N ILE A 229 2.16 -7.88 -13.15
CA ILE A 229 1.23 -7.02 -12.43
C ILE A 229 0.09 -7.90 -11.91
N THR A 230 -0.30 -7.71 -10.65
CA THR A 230 -1.55 -8.29 -10.12
C THR A 230 -2.71 -7.35 -10.38
N ASP A 231 -3.83 -7.93 -10.80
CA ASP A 231 -5.12 -7.26 -10.78
C ASP A 231 -6.02 -8.05 -9.82
N SER A 232 -6.44 -7.37 -8.74
CA SER A 232 -7.25 -7.99 -7.71
C SER A 232 -8.71 -8.16 -8.12
N GLY A 233 -9.15 -7.51 -9.20
CA GLY A 233 -10.46 -7.73 -9.82
C GLY A 233 -11.66 -7.26 -9.00
N ASN A 234 -11.44 -6.40 -7.99
CA ASN A 234 -12.45 -5.88 -7.07
C ASN A 234 -12.61 -4.35 -7.17
N GLY A 235 -12.40 -3.77 -8.36
CA GLY A 235 -12.43 -2.33 -8.59
C GLY A 235 -13.81 -1.69 -8.66
N TRP A 236 -14.87 -2.47 -8.38
CA TRP A 236 -16.26 -2.02 -8.33
C TRP A 236 -17.01 -2.78 -7.22
N PRO A 237 -17.85 -2.11 -6.41
CA PRO A 237 -18.67 -2.79 -5.40
C PRO A 237 -19.70 -3.73 -6.05
N ASP A 238 -20.11 -4.78 -5.32
CA ASP A 238 -21.20 -5.68 -5.71
C ASP A 238 -21.02 -6.39 -7.08
N HIS A 239 -19.77 -6.67 -7.46
CA HIS A 239 -19.43 -7.51 -8.62
C HIS A 239 -18.59 -8.72 -8.18
N PRO A 240 -18.67 -9.87 -8.86
CA PRO A 240 -17.73 -10.98 -8.63
C PRO A 240 -16.27 -10.55 -8.79
N VAL A 241 -15.34 -11.17 -8.08
CA VAL A 241 -13.92 -10.92 -8.34
C VAL A 241 -13.58 -11.35 -9.78
N VAL A 242 -12.77 -10.56 -10.46
CA VAL A 242 -12.19 -10.86 -11.78
C VAL A 242 -10.68 -10.73 -11.68
N GLY A 243 -10.08 -11.53 -10.79
CA GLY A 243 -8.66 -11.44 -10.52
C GLY A 243 -7.82 -12.12 -11.61
N GLU A 244 -6.62 -11.62 -11.85
CA GLU A 244 -5.75 -12.05 -12.95
C GLU A 244 -4.29 -11.60 -12.74
N ILE A 245 -3.42 -12.03 -13.65
CA ILE A 245 -2.05 -11.52 -13.77
C ILE A 245 -1.88 -10.88 -15.15
N ILE A 246 -1.32 -9.67 -15.19
CA ILE A 246 -0.99 -8.97 -16.42
C ILE A 246 0.53 -9.03 -16.62
N VAL A 247 0.95 -9.41 -17.82
CA VAL A 247 2.37 -9.47 -18.23
C VAL A 247 2.61 -8.36 -19.24
N TYR A 248 3.53 -7.45 -18.93
CA TYR A 248 3.99 -6.42 -19.85
C TYR A 248 5.34 -6.80 -20.43
N ASN A 249 5.45 -6.79 -21.76
CA ASN A 249 6.71 -6.98 -22.47
C ASN A 249 7.31 -5.62 -22.83
N MET A 250 8.46 -5.29 -22.23
CA MET A 250 9.10 -3.99 -22.40
C MET A 250 9.63 -3.77 -23.82
N ARG A 251 9.98 -4.84 -24.54
CA ARG A 251 10.63 -4.74 -25.86
C ARG A 251 9.67 -4.26 -26.95
N ASN A 252 8.48 -4.84 -27.00
CA ASN A 252 7.46 -4.53 -28.00
C ASN A 252 6.30 -3.69 -27.44
N LYS A 253 6.36 -3.35 -26.14
CA LYS A 253 5.34 -2.58 -25.42
C LYS A 253 3.94 -3.19 -25.46
N THR A 254 3.84 -4.53 -25.45
CA THR A 254 2.55 -5.22 -25.43
C THR A 254 2.23 -5.80 -24.07
N PHE A 255 0.96 -5.77 -23.71
CA PHE A 255 0.43 -6.47 -22.54
C PHE A 255 -0.19 -7.81 -22.93
N ARG A 256 -0.18 -8.75 -21.99
CA ARG A 256 -0.91 -10.00 -22.08
C ARG A 256 -1.55 -10.30 -20.74
N ARG A 257 -2.84 -10.59 -20.80
CA ARG A 257 -3.61 -11.07 -19.66
C ARG A 257 -3.51 -12.59 -19.54
N VAL A 258 -3.24 -13.09 -18.35
CA VAL A 258 -3.17 -14.53 -18.04
C VAL A 258 -3.84 -14.81 -16.69
N LEU A 259 -4.22 -16.07 -16.46
CA LEU A 259 -4.89 -16.49 -15.23
C LEU A 259 -6.19 -15.70 -14.91
N ASP A 260 -6.88 -15.22 -15.96
CA ASP A 260 -8.20 -14.58 -15.88
C ASP A 260 -9.19 -15.52 -15.19
N ARG A 261 -9.72 -15.08 -14.03
CA ARG A 261 -10.66 -15.86 -13.20
C ARG A 261 -10.14 -17.22 -12.74
N HIS A 262 -8.82 -17.43 -12.75
CA HIS A 262 -8.23 -18.66 -12.27
C HIS A 262 -8.42 -18.78 -10.74
N TYR A 263 -8.64 -19.99 -10.21
CA TYR A 263 -8.92 -20.16 -8.77
C TYR A 263 -7.82 -19.57 -7.86
N SER A 264 -6.59 -19.48 -8.34
CA SER A 264 -5.46 -18.91 -7.60
C SER A 264 -5.45 -17.38 -7.55
N THR A 265 -6.24 -16.71 -8.39
CA THR A 265 -6.33 -15.25 -8.47
C THR A 265 -7.66 -14.71 -7.94
N GLN A 266 -8.59 -15.58 -7.56
CA GLN A 266 -9.91 -15.19 -7.03
C GLN A 266 -9.94 -15.16 -5.50
N ASP A 267 -11.01 -14.57 -4.96
CA ASP A 267 -11.36 -14.74 -3.56
C ASP A 267 -11.72 -16.20 -3.23
N PHE A 268 -11.39 -16.63 -2.01
CA PHE A 268 -11.87 -17.91 -1.51
C PHE A 268 -13.33 -17.76 -1.05
N PRO A 269 -14.29 -18.54 -1.61
CA PRO A 269 -15.71 -18.35 -1.32
C PRO A 269 -16.02 -18.45 0.18
N GLY A 270 -16.72 -17.44 0.71
CA GLY A 270 -17.14 -17.41 2.12
C GLY A 270 -16.01 -17.15 3.12
N PHE A 271 -14.81 -16.81 2.65
CA PHE A 271 -13.65 -16.61 3.52
C PHE A 271 -13.79 -15.34 4.37
N VAL A 272 -13.73 -15.51 5.69
CA VAL A 272 -13.69 -14.42 6.66
C VAL A 272 -12.40 -14.52 7.44
N PHE A 273 -11.76 -13.39 7.69
CA PHE A 273 -10.59 -13.28 8.53
C PHE A 273 -10.69 -12.05 9.42
N GLU A 274 -9.88 -12.06 10.47
CA GLU A 274 -9.89 -11.06 11.51
C GLU A 274 -8.54 -10.36 11.61
N ILE A 275 -8.57 -9.08 11.94
CA ILE A 275 -7.40 -8.31 12.33
C ILE A 275 -7.68 -7.80 13.73
N ASP A 276 -6.77 -8.12 14.65
CA ASP A 276 -6.90 -7.78 16.07
C ASP A 276 -8.25 -8.23 16.68
N SER A 277 -8.62 -9.48 16.40
CA SER A 277 -9.86 -10.12 16.87
C SER A 277 -11.14 -9.41 16.43
N LYS A 278 -11.07 -8.62 15.35
CA LYS A 278 -12.23 -8.01 14.70
C LYS A 278 -12.33 -8.50 13.27
N PRO A 279 -13.51 -8.97 12.81
CA PRO A 279 -13.70 -9.29 11.42
C PRO A 279 -13.54 -8.02 10.57
N VAL A 280 -12.92 -8.15 9.40
CA VAL A 280 -12.67 -7.00 8.52
C VAL A 280 -13.99 -6.34 8.09
N PHE A 281 -14.98 -7.15 7.72
CA PHE A 281 -16.37 -6.73 7.49
C PHE A 281 -17.27 -7.44 8.50
N LYS A 282 -18.27 -6.75 9.05
CA LYS A 282 -19.10 -7.27 10.15
C LYS A 282 -20.04 -8.40 9.70
N ASP A 283 -20.68 -8.25 8.54
CA ASP A 283 -21.82 -9.09 8.16
C ASP A 283 -21.61 -9.91 6.88
N ARG A 284 -20.47 -9.74 6.20
CA ARG A 284 -20.18 -10.46 4.94
C ARG A 284 -18.67 -10.63 4.71
N PRO A 285 -18.22 -11.59 3.90
CA PRO A 285 -16.83 -11.67 3.44
C PRO A 285 -16.41 -10.40 2.67
N ILE A 286 -15.20 -9.91 2.94
CA ILE A 286 -14.49 -9.06 1.99
C ILE A 286 -14.01 -9.94 0.82
N LYS A 287 -13.99 -9.39 -0.40
CA LYS A 287 -13.62 -10.12 -1.61
C LYS A 287 -12.53 -9.37 -2.38
N ILE A 288 -11.33 -9.91 -2.36
CA ILE A 288 -10.15 -9.32 -3.01
C ILE A 288 -9.34 -10.46 -3.62
N GLY A 289 -9.13 -10.40 -4.92
CA GLY A 289 -8.37 -11.37 -5.69
C GLY A 289 -6.87 -11.22 -5.52
N SER A 290 -6.12 -11.57 -6.58
CA SER A 290 -4.65 -11.54 -6.60
C SER A 290 -4.10 -10.17 -6.25
N ASP A 291 -3.12 -10.14 -5.36
CA ASP A 291 -2.54 -8.89 -4.87
C ASP A 291 -1.04 -9.07 -4.65
N GLY A 292 -0.65 -9.64 -3.51
CA GLY A 292 0.75 -9.90 -3.19
C GLY A 292 1.44 -10.64 -4.33
N ILE A 293 2.59 -10.11 -4.72
CA ILE A 293 3.40 -10.60 -5.84
C ILE A 293 4.88 -10.45 -5.49
N ALA A 294 5.68 -11.48 -5.80
CA ALA A 294 7.11 -11.46 -5.58
C ALA A 294 7.83 -12.24 -6.67
N LEU A 295 8.99 -11.74 -7.09
CA LEU A 295 9.79 -12.38 -8.13
C LEU A 295 11.09 -12.93 -7.54
N SER A 296 11.33 -14.22 -7.74
CA SER A 296 12.56 -14.89 -7.27
C SER A 296 13.85 -14.19 -7.69
N ALA A 297 14.91 -14.40 -6.92
CA ALA A 297 16.24 -13.82 -7.15
C ALA A 297 16.82 -14.13 -8.55
N ASP A 298 16.48 -15.26 -9.16
CA ASP A 298 16.90 -15.64 -10.51
C ASP A 298 15.89 -15.24 -11.60
N ARG A 299 14.75 -14.65 -11.20
CA ARG A 299 13.58 -14.29 -12.04
C ARG A 299 12.88 -15.47 -12.69
N SER A 300 13.11 -16.70 -12.23
CA SER A 300 12.55 -17.90 -12.86
C SER A 300 11.15 -18.25 -12.35
N THR A 301 10.81 -17.78 -11.15
CA THR A 301 9.55 -18.08 -10.46
C THR A 301 8.86 -16.80 -10.02
N LEU A 302 7.61 -16.63 -10.45
CA LEU A 302 6.68 -15.62 -9.96
C LEU A 302 5.85 -16.22 -8.84
N TYR A 303 5.92 -15.63 -7.65
CA TYR A 303 5.06 -15.94 -6.51
C TYR A 303 3.93 -14.93 -6.43
N TYR A 304 2.72 -15.40 -6.13
CA TYR A 304 1.58 -14.53 -5.92
C TYR A 304 0.53 -15.15 -5.00
N CYS A 305 -0.36 -14.33 -4.44
CA CYS A 305 -1.53 -14.83 -3.72
C CYS A 305 -2.70 -13.84 -3.79
N PRO A 306 -3.95 -14.34 -3.64
CA PRO A 306 -5.07 -13.48 -3.35
C PRO A 306 -5.05 -13.05 -1.88
N VAL A 307 -5.57 -11.85 -1.59
CA VAL A 307 -5.68 -11.37 -0.20
C VAL A 307 -6.66 -12.23 0.58
N THR A 308 -7.78 -12.58 -0.05
CA THR A 308 -8.84 -13.39 0.58
C THR A 308 -8.57 -14.88 0.42
N GLY A 309 -7.44 -15.29 1.01
CA GLY A 309 -6.98 -16.67 1.07
C GLY A 309 -5.61 -16.75 1.73
N ARG A 310 -5.23 -17.95 2.19
CA ARG A 310 -3.94 -18.15 2.89
C ARG A 310 -2.87 -18.81 2.02
N ASN A 311 -3.24 -19.38 0.87
CA ASN A 311 -2.30 -20.10 0.02
C ASN A 311 -1.32 -19.16 -0.70
N LEU A 312 -0.07 -19.60 -0.84
CA LEU A 312 0.91 -19.03 -1.76
C LEU A 312 0.91 -19.85 -3.05
N TYR A 313 0.91 -19.18 -4.19
CA TYR A 313 1.01 -19.81 -5.51
C TYR A 313 2.32 -19.42 -6.18
N ALA A 314 2.77 -20.25 -7.11
CA ALA A 314 3.95 -20.01 -7.91
C ALA A 314 3.76 -20.47 -9.36
N ILE A 315 4.39 -19.76 -10.29
CA ILE A 315 4.45 -20.14 -11.70
C ILE A 315 5.82 -19.82 -12.31
N ASN A 316 6.27 -20.65 -13.26
CA ASN A 316 7.51 -20.40 -13.98
C ASN A 316 7.34 -19.24 -14.97
N THR A 317 8.18 -18.22 -14.85
CA THR A 317 8.11 -17.01 -15.69
C THR A 317 8.39 -17.28 -17.16
N ALA A 318 9.11 -18.35 -17.51
CA ALA A 318 9.35 -18.71 -18.91
C ALA A 318 8.04 -18.93 -19.68
N LEU A 319 7.03 -19.52 -19.03
CA LEU A 319 5.70 -19.71 -19.62
C LEU A 319 4.98 -18.39 -19.86
N LEU A 320 5.17 -17.42 -18.95
CA LEU A 320 4.56 -16.09 -19.02
C LEU A 320 5.22 -15.20 -20.07
N ARG A 321 6.56 -15.29 -20.19
CA ARG A 321 7.37 -14.50 -21.13
C ARG A 321 7.19 -14.93 -22.58
N ASN A 322 6.87 -16.19 -22.82
CA ASN A 322 6.49 -16.66 -24.14
C ASN A 322 5.01 -16.35 -24.41
N PHE A 323 4.74 -15.29 -25.18
CA PHE A 323 3.37 -14.87 -25.50
C PHE A 323 2.62 -15.85 -26.42
N GLN A 324 3.31 -16.87 -26.95
CA GLN A 324 2.69 -17.96 -27.72
C GLN A 324 2.27 -19.15 -26.84
N THR A 325 2.70 -19.24 -25.57
CA THR A 325 2.29 -20.32 -24.65
C THR A 325 0.77 -20.31 -24.49
N PRO A 326 0.04 -21.40 -24.75
CA PRO A 326 -1.41 -21.46 -24.55
C PRO A 326 -1.84 -21.11 -23.11
N LEU A 327 -2.98 -20.44 -22.96
CA LEU A 327 -3.47 -20.00 -21.64
C LEU A 327 -3.82 -21.16 -20.71
N ASP A 328 -4.26 -22.29 -21.26
CA ASP A 328 -4.55 -23.52 -20.50
C ASP A 328 -3.28 -24.21 -19.99
N GLU A 329 -2.17 -24.10 -20.73
CA GLU A 329 -0.85 -24.58 -20.30
C GLU A 329 -0.36 -23.73 -19.12
N ILE A 330 -0.47 -22.40 -19.22
CA ILE A 330 -0.14 -21.47 -18.12
C ILE A 330 -0.98 -21.81 -16.87
N SER A 331 -2.29 -22.02 -17.06
CA SER A 331 -3.22 -22.34 -15.95
C SER A 331 -2.83 -23.65 -15.25
N ARG A 332 -2.55 -24.72 -16.01
CA ARG A 332 -2.12 -26.02 -15.47
C ARG A 332 -0.75 -26.00 -14.80
N ALA A 333 0.10 -25.03 -15.14
CA ALA A 333 1.44 -24.90 -14.57
C ALA A 333 1.48 -24.22 -13.20
N VAL A 334 0.36 -23.63 -12.74
CA VAL A 334 0.27 -23.01 -11.41
C VAL A 334 0.49 -24.06 -10.33
N LYS A 335 1.42 -23.77 -9.41
CA LYS A 335 1.71 -24.62 -8.24
C LYS A 335 1.18 -23.95 -6.97
N ALA A 336 0.36 -24.67 -6.21
CA ALA A 336 0.07 -24.30 -4.84
C ALA A 336 1.27 -24.70 -3.95
N ILE A 337 1.94 -23.72 -3.36
CA ILE A 337 3.10 -23.93 -2.50
C ILE A 337 2.67 -24.39 -1.10
N GLY A 338 1.58 -23.80 -0.60
CA GLY A 338 1.02 -24.14 0.70
C GLY A 338 0.44 -22.92 1.40
N SER A 339 -0.13 -23.15 2.59
CA SER A 339 -0.72 -22.09 3.41
C SER A 339 0.35 -21.30 4.16
N LYS A 340 0.30 -19.97 4.03
CA LYS A 340 1.10 -19.01 4.80
C LYS A 340 0.66 -18.93 6.27
N GLY A 341 -0.48 -19.53 6.62
CA GLY A 341 -1.11 -19.42 7.94
C GLY A 341 -1.78 -18.07 8.21
N THR A 342 -1.81 -17.17 7.22
CA THR A 342 -2.33 -15.81 7.34
C THR A 342 -2.73 -15.29 5.95
N THR A 343 -3.66 -14.33 5.89
CA THR A 343 -3.87 -13.48 4.71
C THR A 343 -2.71 -12.51 4.53
N THR A 344 -2.48 -12.14 3.28
CA THR A 344 -1.34 -11.32 2.86
C THR A 344 -1.81 -10.30 1.86
N ASP A 345 -1.36 -9.06 2.08
CA ASP A 345 -1.51 -7.95 1.16
C ASP A 345 -0.27 -7.92 0.25
N GLY A 346 0.79 -7.19 0.60
CA GLY A 346 2.05 -7.18 -0.16
C GLY A 346 3.04 -8.33 0.11
N MET A 347 3.91 -8.55 -0.88
CA MET A 347 5.05 -9.47 -0.82
C MET A 347 6.29 -8.85 -1.48
N HIS A 348 7.48 -9.33 -1.11
CA HIS A 348 8.73 -8.97 -1.80
C HIS A 348 9.77 -10.07 -1.61
N ALA A 349 10.66 -10.29 -2.58
CA ALA A 349 11.70 -11.31 -2.47
C ALA A 349 13.09 -10.71 -2.22
N ASP A 350 13.94 -11.45 -1.51
CA ASP A 350 15.34 -11.08 -1.33
C ASP A 350 16.26 -11.65 -2.42
N ASN A 351 17.49 -11.15 -2.47
CA ASN A 351 18.57 -11.64 -3.33
C ASN A 351 19.13 -13.02 -2.94
N ARG A 352 18.55 -13.69 -1.93
CA ARG A 352 18.93 -15.05 -1.48
C ARG A 352 17.86 -16.09 -1.79
N GLY A 353 16.75 -15.66 -2.39
CA GLY A 353 15.63 -16.49 -2.82
C GLY A 353 14.51 -16.64 -1.79
N ASN A 354 14.53 -15.94 -0.66
CA ASN A 354 13.41 -15.95 0.29
C ASN A 354 12.32 -14.97 -0.16
N VAL A 355 11.07 -15.28 0.18
CA VAL A 355 9.91 -14.42 -0.08
C VAL A 355 9.37 -13.91 1.25
N PHE A 356 9.39 -12.60 1.44
CA PHE A 356 8.79 -11.91 2.58
C PHE A 356 7.34 -11.58 2.22
N TYR A 357 6.44 -11.76 3.18
CA TYR A 357 5.02 -11.51 3.00
C TYR A 357 4.42 -10.86 4.25
N THR A 358 3.44 -10.00 4.05
CA THR A 358 2.70 -9.42 5.17
C THR A 358 1.76 -10.44 5.81
N MET A 359 1.61 -10.37 7.12
CA MET A 359 0.71 -11.21 7.91
C MET A 359 -0.35 -10.31 8.51
N LEU A 360 -1.51 -10.21 7.85
CA LEU A 360 -2.61 -9.35 8.32
C LEU A 360 -3.20 -9.89 9.63
N GLU A 361 -3.51 -11.20 9.66
CA GLU A 361 -4.01 -11.88 10.87
C GLU A 361 -2.89 -12.05 11.92
N GLY A 362 -1.65 -12.20 11.46
CA GLY A 362 -0.47 -12.42 12.31
C GLY A 362 0.19 -11.15 12.84
N LYS A 363 -0.33 -9.97 12.48
CA LYS A 363 0.17 -8.64 12.83
C LYS A 363 1.67 -8.47 12.62
N GLY A 364 2.16 -8.62 11.39
CA GLY A 364 3.60 -8.47 11.11
C GLY A 364 4.07 -8.98 9.75
N ILE A 365 5.30 -9.50 9.70
CA ILE A 365 5.94 -10.04 8.48
C ILE A 365 6.27 -11.53 8.67
N GLY A 366 5.99 -12.32 7.65
CA GLY A 366 6.40 -13.72 7.50
C GLY A 366 7.44 -13.89 6.38
N VAL A 367 8.07 -15.06 6.36
CA VAL A 367 9.07 -15.45 5.36
C VAL A 367 8.80 -16.87 4.89
N TYR A 368 8.74 -17.04 3.57
CA TYR A 368 8.77 -18.33 2.90
C TYR A 368 10.19 -18.57 2.37
N SER A 369 10.76 -19.74 2.70
CA SER A 369 12.05 -20.17 2.18
C SER A 369 11.86 -21.34 1.20
N PRO A 370 12.07 -21.12 -0.12
CA PRO A 370 11.96 -22.18 -1.12
C PRO A 370 12.97 -23.32 -0.94
N LYS A 371 14.13 -23.04 -0.30
CA LYS A 371 15.20 -24.03 -0.12
C LYS A 371 14.77 -25.25 0.69
N ASN A 372 13.87 -25.07 1.64
CA ASN A 372 13.35 -26.14 2.48
C ASN A 372 11.81 -26.19 2.52
N ASN A 373 11.16 -25.40 1.67
CA ASN A 373 9.71 -25.30 1.54
C ASN A 373 9.01 -25.01 2.88
N ARG A 374 9.46 -23.98 3.62
CA ARG A 374 8.89 -23.62 4.93
C ARG A 374 8.47 -22.17 5.03
N PHE A 375 7.38 -21.97 5.76
CA PHE A 375 6.85 -20.67 6.18
C PHE A 375 7.24 -20.39 7.64
N HIS A 376 7.66 -19.16 7.92
CA HIS A 376 8.11 -18.72 9.23
C HIS A 376 7.56 -17.34 9.56
N ARG A 377 7.08 -17.15 10.80
CA ARG A 377 6.82 -15.80 11.34
C ARG A 377 8.14 -15.11 11.59
N PHE A 378 8.34 -13.91 11.03
CA PHE A 378 9.59 -13.16 11.13
C PHE A 378 9.57 -12.11 12.24
N VAL A 379 8.76 -11.07 12.08
CA VAL A 379 8.56 -10.02 13.09
C VAL A 379 7.09 -9.78 13.29
N SER A 380 6.71 -9.33 14.48
CA SER A 380 5.33 -8.97 14.81
C SER A 380 5.29 -8.09 16.04
N ASP A 381 4.30 -7.21 16.07
CA ASP A 381 4.04 -6.24 17.12
C ASP A 381 2.53 -5.96 17.12
N ASP A 382 1.92 -5.72 18.27
CA ASP A 382 0.47 -5.47 18.34
C ASP A 382 0.03 -4.22 17.56
N ARG A 383 0.97 -3.32 17.25
CA ARG A 383 0.72 -2.13 16.41
C ARG A 383 0.81 -2.40 14.91
N MET A 384 1.39 -3.53 14.48
CA MET A 384 1.50 -3.92 13.08
C MET A 384 0.16 -4.48 12.60
N LEU A 385 -0.85 -3.62 12.46
CA LEU A 385 -2.19 -4.03 12.06
C LEU A 385 -2.24 -4.39 10.56
N TRP A 386 -2.92 -3.62 9.72
CA TRP A 386 -2.93 -3.90 8.29
C TRP A 386 -1.56 -3.58 7.69
N VAL A 387 -0.68 -4.58 7.63
CA VAL A 387 0.66 -4.47 7.04
C VAL A 387 0.53 -4.68 5.53
N ASP A 388 1.07 -3.76 4.74
CA ASP A 388 0.76 -3.65 3.31
C ASP A 388 2.02 -3.95 2.45
N GLY A 389 2.85 -2.95 2.14
CA GLY A 389 4.02 -3.14 1.29
C GLY A 389 5.30 -3.56 2.02
N VAL A 390 6.16 -4.34 1.34
CA VAL A 390 7.52 -4.67 1.78
C VAL A 390 8.55 -4.16 0.77
N ALA A 391 9.66 -3.62 1.28
CA ALA A 391 10.79 -3.14 0.50
C ALA A 391 12.11 -3.49 1.19
N PHE A 392 13.22 -3.31 0.48
CA PHE A 392 14.56 -3.48 1.04
C PHE A 392 15.30 -2.15 1.01
N ASP A 393 16.04 -1.84 2.08
CA ASP A 393 16.93 -0.66 2.13
C ASP A 393 18.28 -0.91 1.43
N GLN A 394 18.44 -2.09 0.84
CA GLN A 394 19.65 -2.61 0.21
C GLN A 394 20.88 -2.72 1.13
N LYS A 395 20.68 -2.54 2.45
CA LYS A 395 21.69 -2.52 3.51
C LYS A 395 21.41 -3.60 4.58
N GLY A 396 20.56 -4.57 4.26
CA GLY A 396 20.26 -5.71 5.14
C GLY A 396 19.00 -5.57 5.99
N SER A 397 18.15 -4.57 5.72
CA SER A 397 16.86 -4.42 6.38
C SER A 397 15.71 -4.41 5.38
N ILE A 398 14.56 -4.90 5.83
CA ILE A 398 13.29 -4.62 5.18
C ILE A 398 12.68 -3.35 5.75
N ILE A 399 11.97 -2.63 4.89
CA ILE A 399 11.13 -1.49 5.22
C ILE A 399 9.70 -1.88 4.86
N PHE A 400 8.74 -1.62 5.74
CA PHE A 400 7.34 -1.97 5.50
C PHE A 400 6.43 -1.00 6.23
N ASN A 401 5.23 -0.80 5.74
CA ASN A 401 4.24 0.05 6.39
C ASN A 401 3.09 -0.76 6.99
N SER A 402 2.49 -0.21 8.04
CA SER A 402 1.23 -0.71 8.58
C SER A 402 0.26 0.45 8.80
N ASN A 403 -1.01 0.19 8.59
CA ASN A 403 -2.08 1.17 8.71
C ASN A 403 -3.34 0.52 9.36
N ARG A 404 -4.45 1.25 9.32
CA ARG A 404 -5.76 0.82 9.86
C ARG A 404 -6.80 0.59 8.75
N LEU A 405 -6.38 0.13 7.56
CA LEU A 405 -7.27 -0.03 6.40
C LEU A 405 -8.50 -0.89 6.69
N HIS A 406 -8.39 -1.96 7.48
CA HIS A 406 -9.55 -2.74 7.93
C HIS A 406 -10.64 -1.91 8.63
N GLN A 407 -10.29 -0.84 9.33
CA GLN A 407 -11.23 0.06 10.01
C GLN A 407 -11.74 1.18 9.09
N MET A 408 -11.14 1.36 7.92
CA MET A 408 -11.64 2.30 6.90
C MET A 408 -12.80 1.73 6.10
N PHE A 409 -12.88 0.40 6.01
CA PHE A 409 -13.99 -0.27 5.36
C PHE A 409 -15.32 -0.08 6.12
N GLU A 410 -16.42 -0.26 5.40
CA GLU A 410 -17.80 -0.14 5.91
C GLU A 410 -18.12 1.17 6.65
N ARG A 411 -17.34 2.24 6.41
CA ARG A 411 -17.43 3.53 7.12
C ARG A 411 -17.21 3.41 8.65
N ASN A 412 -16.46 2.41 9.11
CA ASN A 412 -16.02 2.32 10.52
C ASN A 412 -14.92 3.34 10.88
N GLN A 413 -14.77 4.43 10.11
CA GLN A 413 -13.73 5.45 10.30
C GLN A 413 -13.88 6.20 11.63
N ASP A 414 -15.10 6.25 12.15
CA ASP A 414 -15.40 6.80 13.48
C ASP A 414 -14.90 5.89 14.61
N GLU A 415 -14.55 4.64 14.33
CA GLU A 415 -13.88 3.74 15.27
C GLU A 415 -12.36 3.99 15.36
N ILE A 416 -11.78 4.78 14.46
CA ILE A 416 -10.37 5.14 14.54
C ILE A 416 -10.19 6.30 15.52
N ASP A 417 -9.40 6.05 16.55
CA ASP A 417 -8.86 7.11 17.40
C ASP A 417 -7.77 7.89 16.64
N TRP A 418 -8.18 8.99 16.01
CA TRP A 418 -7.29 9.90 15.27
C TRP A 418 -6.37 10.75 16.16
N SER A 419 -6.44 10.61 17.49
CA SER A 419 -5.44 11.16 18.41
C SER A 419 -4.24 10.23 18.61
N ASN A 420 -4.39 8.93 18.31
CA ASN A 420 -3.32 7.96 18.44
C ASN A 420 -2.20 8.23 17.42
N PRO A 421 -0.95 8.50 17.85
CA PRO A 421 0.15 8.84 16.95
C PRO A 421 0.65 7.68 16.10
N TYR A 422 0.15 6.46 16.32
CA TYR A 422 0.60 5.22 15.69
C TYR A 422 -0.47 4.58 14.79
N ASN A 423 -1.35 5.38 14.19
CA ASN A 423 -2.33 4.87 13.24
C ASN A 423 -1.69 4.41 11.93
N LEU A 424 -0.66 5.15 11.49
CA LEU A 424 0.08 4.89 10.26
C LEU A 424 1.57 4.84 10.63
N ILE A 425 2.26 3.77 10.26
CA ILE A 425 3.64 3.54 10.71
C ILE A 425 4.46 2.99 9.56
N VAL A 426 5.68 3.52 9.40
CA VAL A 426 6.73 2.90 8.59
C VAL A 426 7.76 2.28 9.53
N TRP A 427 8.02 1.00 9.34
CA TRP A 427 8.91 0.18 10.13
C TRP A 427 10.20 -0.13 9.39
N LYS A 428 11.24 -0.43 10.15
CA LYS A 428 12.48 -1.02 9.66
C LYS A 428 12.80 -2.24 10.49
N ALA A 429 13.03 -3.39 9.86
CA ALA A 429 13.47 -4.61 10.54
C ALA A 429 14.74 -5.18 9.90
N PHE A 430 15.74 -5.48 10.72
CA PHE A 430 17.00 -6.04 10.25
C PHE A 430 16.82 -7.54 9.91
N VAL A 431 17.06 -7.90 8.66
CA VAL A 431 16.92 -9.28 8.15
C VAL A 431 18.27 -9.99 8.01
N GLY A 432 19.37 -9.25 7.86
CA GLY A 432 20.71 -9.80 7.82
C GLY A 432 21.64 -9.02 6.91
N LYS A 433 22.94 -9.06 7.22
CA LYS A 433 23.96 -8.35 6.43
C LYS A 433 23.94 -8.81 4.97
N ASN A 434 24.07 -7.88 4.03
CA ASN A 434 24.07 -8.11 2.59
C ASN A 434 22.79 -8.73 2.01
N VAL A 435 21.69 -8.78 2.77
CA VAL A 435 20.37 -9.08 2.22
C VAL A 435 19.86 -7.82 1.50
N LYS A 436 19.45 -7.98 0.25
CA LYS A 436 18.95 -6.93 -0.64
C LYS A 436 17.66 -7.40 -1.32
N SER A 437 16.98 -6.50 -2.02
CA SER A 437 15.89 -6.86 -2.94
C SER A 437 16.39 -7.88 -3.98
N TYR A 438 15.48 -8.74 -4.46
CA TYR A 438 15.71 -9.65 -5.59
C TYR A 438 16.42 -8.95 -6.76
N LEU A 439 16.09 -7.67 -7.02
CA LEU A 439 16.68 -6.79 -8.05
C LEU A 439 18.22 -6.71 -8.03
N TYR A 440 18.87 -7.01 -6.89
CA TYR A 440 20.32 -6.96 -6.70
C TYR A 440 20.96 -8.35 -6.48
N ALA A 441 20.42 -9.37 -7.14
CA ALA A 441 20.86 -10.78 -7.06
C ALA A 441 21.96 -11.15 -8.04
#